data_AF-A0A7K6ATR6-F1
#
_entry.id   AF-A0A7K6ATR6-F1
#
_cell.length_a   1.000
_cell.length_b   1.000
_cell.length_c   1.000
_cell.angle_alpha   90.00
_cell.angle_beta   90.00
_cell.angle_gamma   90.00
#
_symmetry.space_group_name_H-M   'P 1'
#
loop_
_entity.id
_entity.type
_entity.pdbx_description
1 polymer ?
#
loop_
_entity_poly.entity_id
_entity_poly.type
_entity_poly.pdbx_seq_one_letter_code
_entity_poly.pdbx_strand_id
1 'polypeptide(L)'
;PACILCNRADDNSNLYGPKIISGSICAHQFCLVFASDLCYKEIQIEDENMYMVSDILHAVQQAAQKECFKCGEKGASIACQEVNCNRRFHFPCALEGSCITQYFEPFRSFCWEHCPEQYMEAVPDDNPCLICMDPVEDSVSYGTMVCPVCQHAWF
;
A
#
# COMPACT_ATOMS: atom_id res chain seq x y z
N PRO A 1 -8.44 11.06 -15.90
CA PRO A 1 -9.33 11.28 -14.73
C PRO A 1 -8.56 11.05 -13.43
N ALA A 2 -8.92 11.75 -12.35
CA ALA A 2 -8.32 11.54 -11.04
C ALA A 2 -8.91 10.27 -10.38
N CYS A 3 -8.09 9.56 -9.60
CA CYS A 3 -8.56 8.45 -8.82
C CYS A 3 -9.49 8.94 -7.69
N ILE A 4 -10.66 8.32 -7.56
CA ILE A 4 -11.69 8.69 -6.57
C ILE A 4 -11.24 8.46 -5.10
N LEU A 5 -10.22 7.63 -4.86
CA LEU A 5 -9.74 7.28 -3.52
C LEU A 5 -8.53 8.09 -3.06
N CYS A 6 -7.67 8.54 -3.97
CA CYS A 6 -6.48 9.33 -3.61
C CYS A 6 -6.47 10.75 -4.21
N ASN A 7 -7.46 11.08 -5.03
CA ASN A 7 -7.61 12.34 -5.75
C ASN A 7 -6.42 12.73 -6.66
N ARG A 8 -5.53 11.78 -6.99
CA ARG A 8 -4.40 12.02 -7.91
C ARG A 8 -4.75 11.62 -9.34
N ALA A 9 -4.32 12.44 -10.30
CA ALA A 9 -4.47 12.19 -11.73
C ALA A 9 -3.35 11.32 -12.32
N ASP A 10 -2.24 11.11 -11.59
CA ASP A 10 -1.10 10.27 -11.96
C ASP A 10 -1.55 8.89 -12.48
N ASP A 11 -0.83 8.32 -13.43
CA ASP A 11 -1.12 7.05 -14.09
C ASP A 11 0.09 6.11 -14.15
N ASN A 12 1.13 6.34 -13.33
CA ASN A 12 2.26 5.45 -13.19
C ASN A 12 1.81 4.07 -12.66
N SER A 13 1.58 3.14 -13.58
CA SER A 13 1.08 1.80 -13.30
C SER A 13 2.05 0.95 -12.48
N ASN A 14 3.35 1.27 -12.52
CA ASN A 14 4.35 0.56 -11.72
C ASN A 14 4.21 0.88 -10.23
N LEU A 15 3.78 2.10 -9.91
CA LEU A 15 3.59 2.53 -8.52
C LEU A 15 2.20 2.24 -8.01
N TYR A 16 1.16 2.53 -8.80
CA TYR A 16 -0.24 2.53 -8.33
C TYR A 16 -1.09 1.39 -8.88
N GLY A 17 -0.50 0.55 -9.73
CA GLY A 17 -1.22 -0.42 -10.54
C GLY A 17 -2.00 0.27 -11.69
N PRO A 18 -2.55 -0.51 -12.63
CA PRO A 18 -3.38 0.01 -13.71
C PRO A 18 -4.58 0.80 -13.15
N LYS A 19 -4.95 1.85 -13.88
CA LYS A 19 -6.12 2.66 -13.57
C LYS A 19 -7.37 1.97 -14.12
N ILE A 20 -8.30 1.65 -13.24
CA ILE A 20 -9.58 1.02 -13.54
C ILE A 20 -10.60 2.12 -13.81
N ILE A 21 -11.29 2.03 -14.94
CA ILE A 21 -12.34 2.97 -15.35
C ILE A 21 -13.61 2.18 -15.66
N SER A 22 -14.69 2.45 -14.94
CA SER A 22 -15.99 1.81 -15.15
C SER A 22 -17.11 2.79 -14.82
N GLY A 23 -17.90 3.18 -15.82
CA GLY A 23 -18.92 4.22 -15.66
C GLY A 23 -18.34 5.54 -15.16
N SER A 24 -18.80 5.99 -13.99
CA SER A 24 -18.32 7.21 -13.32
C SER A 24 -17.10 6.99 -12.42
N ILE A 25 -16.63 5.75 -12.25
CA ILE A 25 -15.50 5.42 -11.40
C ILE A 25 -14.20 5.50 -12.19
N CYS A 26 -13.22 6.17 -11.58
CA CYS A 26 -11.82 6.07 -11.94
C CYS A 26 -11.02 5.81 -10.67
N ALA A 27 -10.28 4.71 -10.61
CA ALA A 27 -9.47 4.39 -9.44
C ALA A 27 -8.17 3.67 -9.83
N HIS A 28 -7.09 3.91 -9.11
CA HIS A 28 -5.90 3.06 -9.20
C HIS A 28 -6.19 1.69 -8.60
N GLN A 29 -5.71 0.62 -9.23
CA GLN A 29 -5.87 -0.75 -8.72
C GLN A 29 -5.39 -0.86 -7.27
N PHE A 30 -4.20 -0.34 -6.93
CA PHE A 30 -3.69 -0.47 -5.56
C PHE A 30 -4.41 0.43 -4.55
N CYS A 31 -5.05 1.52 -4.99
CA CYS A 31 -5.96 2.26 -4.11
C CYS A 31 -7.18 1.41 -3.71
N LEU A 32 -7.70 0.58 -4.62
CA LEU A 32 -8.82 -0.33 -4.36
C LEU A 32 -8.38 -1.52 -3.50
N VAL A 33 -7.30 -2.20 -3.89
CA VAL A 33 -6.80 -3.41 -3.22
C VAL A 33 -6.51 -3.16 -1.73
N PHE A 34 -5.95 -2.00 -1.38
CA PHE A 34 -5.58 -1.68 0.00
C PHE A 34 -6.65 -0.88 0.77
N ALA A 35 -7.80 -0.57 0.17
CA ALA A 35 -8.87 0.15 0.87
C ALA A 35 -9.48 -0.74 1.97
N SER A 36 -9.32 -0.34 3.23
CA SER A 36 -9.66 -1.20 4.38
C SER A 36 -11.15 -1.49 4.53
N ASP A 37 -12.01 -0.60 4.02
CA ASP A 37 -13.47 -0.74 4.07
C ASP A 37 -14.05 -1.34 2.78
N LEU A 38 -13.20 -1.80 1.85
CA LEU A 38 -13.63 -2.48 0.63
C LEU A 38 -13.55 -3.98 0.83
N CYS A 39 -14.70 -4.65 0.84
CA CYS A 39 -14.73 -6.11 0.94
C CYS A 39 -14.27 -6.71 -0.38
N TYR A 40 -13.16 -7.45 -0.36
CA TYR A 40 -12.74 -8.30 -1.45
C TYR A 40 -13.70 -9.49 -1.50
N LYS A 41 -14.61 -9.53 -2.47
CA LYS A 41 -15.42 -10.73 -2.73
C LYS A 41 -14.51 -11.74 -3.42
N GLU A 42 -14.28 -12.88 -2.77
CA GLU A 42 -13.55 -14.01 -3.33
C GLU A 42 -14.00 -14.27 -4.77
N ILE A 43 -13.03 -14.28 -5.68
CA ILE A 43 -13.24 -14.37 -7.11
C ILE A 43 -13.83 -15.74 -7.46
N GLN A 44 -15.05 -15.77 -8.01
CA GLN A 44 -15.36 -16.74 -9.06
C GLN A 44 -14.78 -16.18 -10.36
N ILE A 45 -13.78 -16.86 -10.89
CA ILE A 45 -12.96 -16.44 -12.03
C ILE A 45 -13.79 -16.62 -13.31
N GLU A 46 -14.86 -15.85 -13.49
CA GLU A 46 -15.62 -15.86 -14.75
C GLU A 46 -16.09 -14.48 -15.23
N ASP A 47 -16.14 -13.45 -14.37
CA ASP A 47 -16.53 -12.10 -14.80
C ASP A 47 -15.50 -11.03 -14.40
N GLU A 48 -15.16 -10.18 -15.38
CA GLU A 48 -14.08 -9.16 -15.39
C GLU A 48 -14.21 -8.01 -14.36
N ASN A 49 -15.08 -8.13 -13.35
CA ASN A 49 -15.32 -7.07 -12.35
C ASN A 49 -14.99 -7.54 -10.92
N MET A 50 -13.75 -7.30 -10.51
CA MET A 50 -13.25 -7.60 -9.14
C MET A 50 -14.01 -6.86 -8.03
N TYR A 51 -14.72 -5.77 -8.34
CA TYR A 51 -15.43 -4.94 -7.35
C TYR A 51 -16.77 -4.44 -7.91
N MET A 52 -17.82 -4.45 -7.07
CA MET A 52 -19.06 -3.77 -7.42
C MET A 52 -18.89 -2.25 -7.26
N VAL A 53 -19.40 -1.47 -8.22
CA VAL A 53 -19.38 0.01 -8.15
C VAL A 53 -19.98 0.53 -6.85
N SER A 54 -21.05 -0.12 -6.34
CA SER A 54 -21.66 0.21 -5.05
C SER A 54 -20.69 0.06 -3.88
N ASP A 55 -19.87 -0.99 -3.88
CA ASP A 55 -18.92 -1.28 -2.79
C ASP A 55 -17.79 -0.25 -2.80
N ILE A 56 -17.32 0.15 -3.99
CA ILE A 56 -16.33 1.23 -4.16
C ILE A 56 -16.90 2.55 -3.64
N LEU A 57 -18.11 2.93 -4.05
CA LEU A 57 -18.76 4.16 -3.59
C LEU A 57 -19.00 4.16 -2.08
N HIS A 58 -19.35 3.01 -1.50
CA HIS A 58 -19.47 2.86 -0.06
C HIS A 58 -18.12 3.10 0.63
N ALA A 59 -17.03 2.48 0.17
CA ALA A 59 -15.70 2.69 0.73
C ALA A 59 -15.25 4.17 0.64
N VAL A 60 -15.56 4.85 -0.47
CA VAL A 60 -15.32 6.30 -0.64
C VAL A 60 -16.11 7.11 0.40
N GLN A 61 -17.39 6.79 0.62
CA GLN A 61 -18.21 7.46 1.64
C GLN A 61 -17.66 7.24 3.05
N GLN A 62 -17.21 6.03 3.38
CA GLN A 62 -16.61 5.72 4.68
C GLN A 62 -15.29 6.47 4.90
N ALA A 63 -14.50 6.64 3.84
CA ALA A 63 -13.23 7.38 3.88
C ALA A 63 -13.40 8.91 3.85
N ALA A 64 -14.57 9.44 3.46
CA ALA A 64 -14.78 10.85 3.15
C ALA A 64 -14.45 11.82 4.30
N GLN A 65 -14.53 11.37 5.56
CA GLN A 65 -14.19 12.18 6.74
C GLN A 65 -12.87 11.77 7.41
N LYS A 66 -12.21 10.74 6.87
CA LYS A 66 -10.96 10.21 7.40
C LYS A 66 -9.79 10.99 6.87
N GLU A 67 -9.00 11.54 7.77
CA GLU A 67 -7.84 12.37 7.44
C GLU A 67 -6.61 11.50 7.16
N CYS A 68 -5.89 11.85 6.11
CA CYS A 68 -4.60 11.25 5.80
C CYS A 68 -3.54 11.82 6.74
N PHE A 69 -2.88 10.98 7.54
CA PHE A 69 -1.87 11.46 8.50
C PHE A 69 -0.65 12.12 7.82
N LYS A 70 -0.40 11.80 6.54
CA LYS A 70 0.74 12.31 5.77
C LYS A 70 0.47 13.67 5.12
N CYS A 71 -0.70 13.85 4.51
CA CYS A 71 -1.04 15.05 3.75
C CYS A 71 -2.11 15.95 4.39
N GLY A 72 -2.79 15.51 5.45
CA GLY A 72 -3.84 16.26 6.14
C GLY A 72 -5.19 16.32 5.43
N GLU A 73 -5.28 15.83 4.19
CA GLU A 73 -6.52 15.84 3.40
C GLU A 73 -7.46 14.69 3.80
N LYS A 74 -8.77 14.89 3.60
CA LYS A 74 -9.78 13.85 3.82
C LYS A 74 -9.83 12.84 2.66
N GLY A 75 -10.44 11.69 2.88
CA GLY A 75 -10.58 10.62 1.87
C GLY A 75 -9.64 9.42 2.09
N ALA A 76 -8.93 9.37 3.21
CA ALA A 76 -7.93 8.34 3.50
C ALA A 76 -8.57 6.95 3.71
N SER A 77 -8.61 6.14 2.65
CA SER A 77 -9.28 4.84 2.64
C SER A 77 -8.48 3.72 3.31
N ILE A 78 -7.16 3.84 3.43
CA ILE A 78 -6.32 2.80 4.03
C ILE A 78 -6.14 3.09 5.52
N ALA A 79 -6.40 2.09 6.36
CA ALA A 79 -6.11 2.11 7.78
C ALA A 79 -4.83 1.33 8.10
N CYS A 80 -4.12 1.77 9.14
CA CYS A 80 -3.12 0.94 9.78
C CYS A 80 -3.78 -0.31 10.38
N GLN A 81 -3.16 -1.48 10.19
CA GLN A 81 -3.65 -2.77 10.65
C GLN A 81 -3.53 -2.95 12.19
N GLU A 82 -2.60 -2.21 12.81
CA GLU A 82 -2.37 -2.30 14.26
C GLU A 82 -3.61 -1.91 15.08
N VAL A 83 -3.86 -2.66 16.15
CA VAL A 83 -5.03 -2.46 17.01
C VAL A 83 -4.89 -1.13 17.74
N ASN A 84 -5.99 -0.37 17.80
CA ASN A 84 -6.04 0.99 18.39
C ASN A 84 -5.24 2.06 17.63
N CYS A 85 -4.64 1.76 16.48
CA CYS A 85 -4.04 2.78 15.62
C CYS A 85 -5.12 3.47 14.77
N ASN A 86 -5.29 4.77 14.95
CA ASN A 86 -6.26 5.56 14.18
C ASN A 86 -5.67 6.18 12.91
N ARG A 87 -4.40 5.92 12.59
CA ARG A 87 -3.75 6.50 11.40
C ARG A 87 -4.34 5.90 10.13
N ARG A 88 -4.68 6.79 9.21
CA ARG A 88 -5.17 6.45 7.88
C ARG A 88 -4.40 7.21 6.83
N PHE A 89 -4.32 6.66 5.62
CA PHE A 89 -3.56 7.25 4.53
C PHE A 89 -4.17 6.93 3.17
N HIS A 90 -3.90 7.79 2.20
CA HIS A 90 -4.06 7.43 0.78
C HIS A 90 -2.94 6.47 0.39
N PHE A 91 -3.18 5.62 -0.62
CA PHE A 91 -2.15 4.71 -1.11
C PHE A 91 -0.83 5.43 -1.52
N PRO A 92 -0.85 6.51 -2.34
CA PRO A 92 0.40 7.23 -2.67
C PRO A 92 1.09 7.84 -1.44
N CYS A 93 0.31 8.30 -0.46
CA CYS A 93 0.82 8.84 0.78
C CYS A 93 1.46 7.77 1.68
N ALA A 94 1.04 6.51 1.56
CA ALA A 94 1.68 5.39 2.24
C ALA A 94 3.13 5.21 1.75
N LEU A 95 3.31 5.21 0.41
CA LEU A 95 4.62 5.08 -0.24
C LEU A 95 5.55 6.25 0.15
N GLU A 96 5.03 7.47 0.16
CA GLU A 96 5.79 8.68 0.56
C GLU A 96 6.01 8.79 2.08
N GLY A 97 5.25 8.02 2.86
CA GLY A 97 5.14 8.13 4.31
C GLY A 97 5.90 7.07 5.09
N SER A 98 6.77 6.30 4.44
CA SER A 98 7.45 5.14 5.03
C SER A 98 6.49 4.14 5.67
N CYS A 99 5.27 4.03 5.12
CA CYS A 99 4.33 2.98 5.49
C CYS A 99 4.66 1.68 4.73
N ILE A 100 4.27 0.55 5.30
CA ILE A 100 4.40 -0.76 4.66
C ILE A 100 3.01 -1.24 4.20
N THR A 101 2.90 -1.66 2.94
CA THR A 101 1.72 -2.31 2.37
C THR A 101 2.09 -3.72 1.89
N GLN A 102 1.42 -4.75 2.41
CA GLN A 102 1.73 -6.15 2.14
C GLN A 102 0.95 -6.65 0.92
N TYR A 103 1.64 -7.00 -0.17
CA TYR A 103 1.05 -7.48 -1.42
C TYR A 103 0.68 -8.97 -1.39
N PHE A 104 0.15 -9.43 -0.27
CA PHE A 104 -0.37 -10.78 -0.08
C PHE A 104 -1.60 -10.72 0.81
N GLU A 105 -2.52 -11.65 0.63
CA GLU A 105 -3.77 -11.66 1.40
C GLU A 105 -3.50 -11.75 2.91
N PRO A 106 -4.17 -10.92 3.74
CA PRO A 106 -5.34 -10.09 3.43
C PRO A 106 -5.01 -8.61 3.09
N PHE A 107 -3.93 -8.33 2.37
CA PHE A 107 -3.52 -6.99 1.88
C PHE A 107 -3.42 -5.92 2.98
N ARG A 108 -2.63 -6.21 4.02
CA ARG A 108 -2.51 -5.35 5.20
C ARG A 108 -1.63 -4.13 4.93
N SER A 109 -1.90 -3.04 5.63
CA SER A 109 -1.08 -1.83 5.60
C SER A 109 -0.74 -1.35 7.02
N PHE A 110 0.46 -0.82 7.21
CA PHE A 110 0.98 -0.39 8.51
C PHE A 110 1.56 1.03 8.39
N CYS A 111 1.25 1.90 9.37
CA CYS A 111 1.90 3.20 9.44
C CYS A 111 3.36 3.06 9.88
N TRP A 112 4.18 4.08 9.64
CA TRP A 112 5.61 4.10 9.99
C TRP A 112 5.95 3.64 11.43
N GLU A 113 5.08 3.88 12.42
CA GLU A 113 5.30 3.46 13.82
C GLU A 113 4.99 1.98 14.08
N HIS A 114 4.12 1.37 13.27
CA HIS A 114 3.70 -0.02 13.43
C HIS A 114 4.13 -0.89 12.25
N CYS A 115 5.14 -0.42 11.51
CA CYS A 115 5.75 -1.18 10.44
C CYS A 115 6.32 -2.48 11.03
N PRO A 116 6.05 -3.65 10.42
CA PRO A 116 6.69 -4.88 10.82
C PRO A 116 8.21 -4.75 10.69
N GLU A 117 8.93 -4.96 11.79
CA GLU A 117 10.38 -4.93 11.81
C GLU A 117 10.96 -6.31 11.53
N GLN A 118 12.02 -6.35 10.74
CA GLN A 118 12.82 -7.55 10.57
C GLN A 118 13.90 -7.60 11.65
N TYR A 119 13.72 -8.48 12.64
CA TYR A 119 14.70 -8.70 13.70
C TYR A 119 15.86 -9.55 13.18
N MET A 120 16.95 -8.91 12.77
CA MET A 120 18.19 -9.59 12.40
C MET A 120 19.44 -8.83 12.85
N GLU A 121 20.39 -9.54 13.45
CA GLU A 121 21.77 -9.07 13.72
C GLU A 121 22.68 -9.33 12.50
N ALA A 122 22.23 -8.96 11.30
CA ALA A 122 23.08 -9.10 10.12
C ALA A 122 24.01 -7.90 10.02
N VAL A 123 25.32 -8.14 10.07
CA VAL A 123 26.33 -7.16 9.68
C VAL A 123 26.41 -7.24 8.16
N PRO A 124 26.11 -6.17 7.41
CA PRO A 124 26.28 -6.19 5.97
C PRO A 124 27.76 -6.39 5.65
N ASP A 125 28.04 -7.45 4.91
CA ASP A 125 29.15 -7.43 3.97
C ASP A 125 28.83 -6.38 2.89
N ASP A 126 29.87 -5.79 2.28
CA ASP A 126 29.86 -4.69 1.29
C ASP A 126 29.13 -5.06 -0.03
N ASN A 127 27.88 -5.51 0.08
CA ASN A 127 27.07 -6.15 -0.95
C ASN A 127 25.95 -5.20 -1.40
N PRO A 128 25.86 -4.88 -2.69
CA PRO A 128 24.77 -4.04 -3.21
C PRO A 128 23.43 -4.77 -3.19
N CYS A 129 22.33 -4.02 -3.36
CA CYS A 129 20.99 -4.57 -3.54
C CYS A 129 20.98 -5.54 -4.73
N LEU A 130 20.50 -6.77 -4.54
CA LEU A 130 20.49 -7.78 -5.61
C LEU A 130 19.48 -7.49 -6.74
N ILE A 131 18.59 -6.50 -6.57
CA ILE A 131 17.55 -6.15 -7.54
C ILE A 131 18.01 -4.98 -8.42
N CYS A 132 18.42 -3.87 -7.80
CA CYS A 132 18.81 -2.65 -8.53
C CYS A 132 20.32 -2.42 -8.62
N MET A 133 21.13 -3.19 -7.88
CA MET A 133 22.59 -3.02 -7.75
C MET A 133 23.04 -1.70 -7.10
N ASP A 134 22.12 -0.95 -6.48
CA ASP A 134 22.45 0.24 -5.71
C ASP A 134 23.02 -0.13 -4.32
N PRO A 135 23.78 0.76 -3.66
CA PRO A 135 24.23 0.55 -2.29
C PRO A 135 23.04 0.40 -1.33
N VAL A 136 23.17 -0.52 -0.36
CA VAL A 136 22.22 -0.68 0.75
C VAL A 136 22.77 -0.02 2.01
N GLU A 137 21.90 0.25 2.98
CA GLU A 137 22.32 0.78 4.28
C GLU A 137 23.05 -0.28 5.12
N ASP A 138 23.87 0.17 6.08
CA ASP A 138 24.65 -0.71 6.96
C ASP A 138 23.80 -1.49 8.00
N SER A 139 22.48 -1.32 7.95
CA SER A 139 21.55 -1.97 8.87
C SER A 139 20.18 -2.13 8.22
N VAL A 140 19.40 -3.09 8.71
CA VAL A 140 17.99 -3.25 8.33
C VAL A 140 17.22 -1.97 8.63
N SER A 141 16.45 -1.49 7.65
CA SER A 141 15.65 -0.27 7.75
C SER A 141 14.41 -0.35 6.85
N TYR A 142 13.66 0.75 6.73
CA TYR A 142 12.55 0.83 5.76
C TYR A 142 13.00 0.59 4.31
N GLY A 143 14.20 1.09 3.96
CA GLY A 143 14.76 1.03 2.61
C GLY A 143 15.77 -0.10 2.41
N THR A 144 16.04 -0.91 3.44
CA THR A 144 17.04 -1.97 3.39
C THR A 144 16.53 -3.21 4.10
N MET A 145 16.30 -4.27 3.34
CA MET A 145 15.86 -5.57 3.85
C MET A 145 16.91 -6.63 3.56
N VAL A 146 16.90 -7.70 4.35
CA VAL A 146 17.78 -8.86 4.15
C VAL A 146 16.93 -10.12 3.98
N CYS A 147 17.38 -11.07 3.17
CA CYS A 147 16.64 -12.33 3.01
C CYS A 147 16.62 -13.09 4.35
N PRO A 148 15.43 -13.37 4.93
CA PRO A 148 15.35 -14.04 6.23
C PRO A 148 15.84 -15.50 6.20
N VAL A 149 15.96 -16.09 5.00
CA VAL A 149 16.37 -17.49 4.82
C VAL A 149 17.89 -17.62 4.74
N CYS A 150 18.53 -16.91 3.81
CA CYS A 150 19.97 -17.04 3.60
C CYS A 150 20.81 -16.03 4.39
N GLN A 151 20.21 -14.92 4.85
CA GLN A 151 20.84 -13.86 5.65
C GLN A 151 22.00 -13.10 4.99
N HIS A 152 22.27 -13.36 3.71
CA HIS A 152 23.37 -12.72 2.95
C HIS A 152 22.90 -11.88 1.76
N ALA A 153 21.64 -12.01 1.35
CA ALA A 153 21.07 -11.26 0.23
C ALA A 153 20.36 -10.01 0.75
N TRP A 154 20.76 -8.84 0.26
CA TRP A 154 20.23 -7.53 0.65
C TRP A 154 19.44 -6.89 -0.48
N PHE A 155 18.40 -6.12 -0.14
CA PHE A 155 17.44 -5.52 -1.06
C PHE A 155 17.09 -4.09 -0.67
#